data_AF-A0A0M0T4H1-F1
#
_entry.id   AF-A0A0M0T4H1-F1
#
_cell.length_a   1.000
_cell.length_b   1.000
_cell.length_c   1.000
_cell.angle_alpha   90.00
_cell.angle_beta   90.00
_cell.angle_gamma   90.00
#
_symmetry.space_group_name_H-M   'P 1'
#
loop_
_entity.id
_entity.type
_entity.pdbx_description
1 polymer ?
#
loop_
_entity_poly.entity_id
_entity_poly.type
_entity_poly.pdbx_seq_one_letter_code
_entity_poly.pdbx_strand_id
1 'polypeptide(L)'
;MHNPTGWVDPLGLNSKKCQYVYRELSIDDRIRYDAGLSIQPKGQGGSIVEHVDGKNTGFISVAEEQAATKRFSSGSGLAQIDLKKATKNGTTYIPHKNVMQAVNSKGSLQNRKDAKRAVEGLFKGEIPHDAIKIIR
;
A
#
# COMPACT_ATOMS: atom_id res chain seq x y z
N MET A 1 -6.72 -40.68 13.41
CA MET A 1 -5.49 -39.94 13.75
C MET A 1 -5.58 -38.55 13.13
N HIS A 2 -5.57 -37.54 14.01
CA HIS A 2 -5.24 -36.12 13.84
C HIS A 2 -5.73 -35.31 12.61
N ASN A 3 -6.58 -34.32 12.91
CA ASN A 3 -6.80 -33.10 12.13
C ASN A 3 -5.49 -32.47 11.64
N PRO A 4 -5.54 -31.76 10.51
CA PRO A 4 -4.92 -30.45 10.45
C PRO A 4 -6.01 -29.43 10.19
N THR A 5 -6.53 -28.86 11.29
CA THR A 5 -7.08 -27.51 11.30
C THR A 5 -6.07 -26.63 10.57
N GLY A 6 -6.43 -26.17 9.37
CA GLY A 6 -5.64 -25.19 8.63
C GLY A 6 -5.45 -23.98 9.52
N TRP A 7 -4.28 -23.89 10.15
CA TRP A 7 -3.94 -22.79 11.04
C TRP A 7 -3.77 -21.55 10.16
N VAL A 8 -4.83 -20.75 10.08
CA VAL A 8 -4.81 -19.44 9.42
C VAL A 8 -3.97 -18.54 10.31
N ASP A 9 -2.79 -18.15 9.84
CA ASP A 9 -1.87 -17.26 10.55
C ASP A 9 -2.53 -15.88 10.76
N PRO A 10 -3.02 -15.57 11.98
CA PRO A 10 -3.75 -14.35 12.25
C PRO A 10 -2.83 -13.11 12.27
N LEU A 11 -1.51 -13.31 12.27
CA LEU A 11 -0.49 -12.26 12.36
C LEU A 11 0.30 -12.08 11.05
N GLY A 12 0.19 -13.01 10.09
CA GLY A 12 0.91 -12.95 8.81
C GLY A 12 2.44 -13.05 8.96
N LEU A 13 2.91 -13.73 9.99
CA LEU A 13 4.33 -13.95 10.26
C LEU A 13 5.00 -14.88 9.24
N ASN A 14 4.25 -15.76 8.55
CA ASN A 14 4.81 -16.81 7.69
C ASN A 14 4.55 -16.66 6.18
N SER A 15 3.96 -15.56 5.71
CA SER A 15 3.98 -15.24 4.28
C SER A 15 5.37 -14.72 3.92
N LYS A 16 6.05 -15.26 2.89
CA LYS A 16 7.22 -14.63 2.25
C LYS A 16 6.96 -13.12 2.20
N LYS A 17 7.59 -12.35 3.07
CA LYS A 17 7.30 -10.92 3.16
C LYS A 17 7.65 -10.34 1.81
N CYS A 18 6.68 -9.74 1.12
CA CYS A 18 6.98 -8.89 -0.02
C CYS A 18 7.99 -7.87 0.49
N GLN A 19 9.26 -8.01 0.10
CA GLN A 19 10.30 -7.13 0.61
C GLN A 19 10.08 -5.70 0.12
N TYR A 20 9.42 -5.60 -1.03
CA TYR A 20 9.14 -4.35 -1.73
C TYR A 20 7.68 -4.25 -2.13
N VAL A 21 7.19 -3.02 -2.16
CA VAL A 21 5.92 -2.63 -2.78
C VAL A 21 6.19 -1.48 -3.76
N TYR A 22 5.22 -1.18 -4.62
CA TYR A 22 5.42 -0.29 -5.76
C TYR A 22 4.39 0.83 -5.77
N ARG A 23 4.77 2.02 -6.23
CA ARG A 23 3.87 3.16 -6.34
C ARG A 23 4.26 4.03 -7.52
N GLU A 24 3.32 4.31 -8.42
CA GLU A 24 3.47 5.43 -9.34
C GLU A 24 3.32 6.72 -8.53
N LEU A 25 4.35 7.57 -8.59
CA LEU A 25 4.38 8.81 -7.83
C LEU A 25 3.40 9.81 -8.43
N SER A 26 2.73 10.59 -7.59
CA SER A 26 2.13 11.85 -8.06
C SER A 26 3.22 12.90 -8.31
N ILE A 27 2.88 14.01 -8.95
CA ILE A 27 3.83 15.13 -9.09
C ILE A 27 4.26 15.67 -7.72
N ASP A 28 3.33 15.75 -6.76
CA ASP A 28 3.61 16.20 -5.40
C ASP A 28 4.53 15.22 -4.66
N ASP A 29 4.29 13.91 -4.82
CA ASP A 29 5.16 12.88 -4.24
C ASP A 29 6.59 13.00 -4.79
N ARG A 30 6.71 13.27 -6.10
CA ARG A 30 8.00 13.41 -6.77
C ARG A 30 8.76 14.65 -6.29
N ILE A 31 8.09 15.80 -6.16
CA ILE A 31 8.68 17.03 -5.62
C ILE A 31 9.21 16.79 -4.19
N ARG A 32 8.43 16.10 -3.35
CA ARG A 32 8.85 15.78 -1.98
C ARG A 32 10.05 14.84 -1.96
N TYR A 33 10.03 13.80 -2.79
CA TYR A 33 11.14 12.87 -2.92
C TYR A 33 12.43 13.60 -3.36
N ASP A 34 12.36 14.43 -4.40
CA ASP A 34 13.51 15.18 -4.91
C ASP A 34 14.05 16.20 -3.88
N ALA A 35 13.21 16.67 -2.96
CA ALA A 35 13.59 17.50 -1.81
C ALA A 35 14.13 16.70 -0.61
N GLY A 36 14.26 15.37 -0.70
CA GLY A 36 14.72 14.51 0.39
C GLY A 36 13.68 14.28 1.50
N LEU A 37 12.40 14.55 1.24
CA LEU A 37 11.31 14.48 2.21
C LEU A 37 10.49 13.19 2.08
N SER A 38 9.91 12.73 3.20
CA SER A 38 8.96 11.62 3.22
C SER A 38 7.72 11.91 2.35
N ILE A 39 7.14 10.88 1.73
CA ILE A 39 5.81 10.96 1.09
C ILE A 39 4.75 10.98 2.19
N GLN A 40 3.80 11.92 2.09
CA GLN A 40 2.77 12.14 3.11
C GLN A 40 1.42 11.61 2.65
N PRO A 41 0.57 11.11 3.56
CA PRO A 41 -0.83 10.89 3.27
C PRO A 41 -1.53 12.23 2.94
N LYS A 42 -2.59 12.17 2.12
CA LYS A 42 -3.34 13.36 1.70
C LYS A 42 -4.29 13.91 2.77
N GLY A 43 -4.48 13.19 3.87
CA GLY A 43 -5.37 13.58 4.95
C GLY A 43 -5.02 12.88 6.27
N GLN A 44 -5.93 12.99 7.24
CA GLN A 44 -5.82 12.36 8.56
C GLN A 44 -6.98 11.39 8.78
N GLY A 45 -6.72 10.27 9.48
CA GLY A 45 -7.75 9.30 9.83
C GLY A 45 -8.39 8.60 8.62
N GLY A 46 -9.69 8.30 8.72
CA GLY A 46 -10.46 7.58 7.70
C GLY A 46 -10.32 6.06 7.76
N SER A 47 -11.24 5.39 7.08
CA SER A 47 -11.26 3.93 6.92
C SER A 47 -10.63 3.46 5.61
N ILE A 48 -10.28 2.17 5.53
CA ILE A 48 -9.77 1.55 4.29
C ILE A 48 -10.76 1.75 3.15
N VAL A 49 -12.06 1.55 3.40
CA VAL A 49 -13.09 1.71 2.36
C VAL A 49 -13.14 3.13 1.85
N GLU A 50 -13.10 4.13 2.73
CA GLU A 50 -13.07 5.54 2.33
C GLU A 50 -11.82 5.91 1.52
N HIS A 51 -10.66 5.32 1.85
CA HIS A 51 -9.45 5.53 1.08
C HIS A 51 -9.57 4.94 -0.33
N VAL A 52 -10.06 3.70 -0.45
CA VAL A 52 -10.28 3.03 -1.74
C VAL A 52 -11.36 3.77 -2.56
N ASP A 53 -12.28 4.47 -1.90
CA ASP A 53 -13.28 5.34 -2.52
C ASP A 53 -12.70 6.70 -2.96
N GLY A 54 -11.40 6.92 -2.80
CA GLY A 54 -10.68 8.12 -3.24
C GLY A 54 -10.71 9.28 -2.25
N LYS A 55 -11.19 9.09 -1.01
CA LYS A 55 -11.17 10.15 0.00
C LYS A 55 -9.75 10.40 0.52
N ASN A 56 -9.47 11.67 0.82
CA ASN A 56 -8.24 12.06 1.51
C ASN A 56 -8.27 11.49 2.94
N THR A 57 -7.34 10.59 3.22
CA THR A 57 -7.26 9.83 4.47
C THR A 57 -5.79 9.71 4.89
N GLY A 58 -5.54 9.15 6.08
CA GLY A 58 -4.20 8.88 6.61
C GLY A 58 -3.48 7.70 5.95
N PHE A 59 -3.94 7.24 4.79
CA PHE A 59 -3.35 6.13 4.05
C PHE A 59 -2.67 6.60 2.76
N ILE A 60 -1.68 5.82 2.32
CA ILE A 60 -1.00 5.95 1.03
C ILE A 60 -1.10 4.63 0.29
N SER A 61 -1.69 4.63 -0.91
CA SER A 61 -1.81 3.43 -1.76
C SER A 61 -0.47 2.97 -2.31
N VAL A 62 -0.26 1.67 -2.33
CA VAL A 62 0.83 0.99 -3.02
C VAL A 62 0.29 -0.29 -3.68
N ALA A 63 1.01 -0.83 -4.64
CA ALA A 63 0.75 -2.13 -5.23
C ALA A 63 1.77 -3.14 -4.71
N GLU A 64 1.33 -4.35 -4.36
CA GLU A 64 2.27 -5.45 -4.02
C GLU A 64 3.00 -5.98 -5.27
N GLU A 65 2.46 -5.70 -6.46
CA GLU A 65 3.05 -6.11 -7.74
C GLU A 65 3.37 -4.91 -8.64
N GLN A 66 4.59 -4.85 -9.16
CA GLN A 66 5.00 -3.79 -10.09
C GLN A 66 4.12 -3.74 -11.35
N ALA A 67 3.68 -4.89 -11.87
CA ALA A 67 2.85 -4.94 -13.06
C ALA A 67 1.48 -4.26 -12.85
N ALA A 68 0.96 -4.27 -11.63
CA ALA A 68 -0.32 -3.66 -11.28
C ALA A 68 -0.26 -2.12 -11.31
N THR A 69 0.94 -1.52 -11.24
CA THR A 69 1.09 -0.05 -11.27
C THR A 69 0.91 0.56 -12.65
N LYS A 70 0.99 -0.22 -13.74
CA LYS A 70 0.94 0.27 -15.13
C LYS A 70 -0.28 1.16 -15.42
N ARG A 71 -1.41 0.89 -14.78
CA ARG A 71 -2.67 1.66 -14.93
C ARG A 71 -2.65 3.03 -14.26
N PHE A 72 -1.69 3.29 -13.38
CA PHE A 72 -1.55 4.52 -12.61
C PHE A 72 -0.41 5.40 -13.12
N SER A 73 0.13 5.10 -14.30
CA SER A 73 1.27 5.82 -14.88
C SER A 73 0.99 7.31 -14.96
N SER A 74 1.73 8.09 -14.17
CA SER A 74 1.56 9.55 -14.05
C SER A 74 2.60 10.34 -14.86
N GLY A 75 3.72 9.70 -15.22
CA GLY A 75 4.91 10.36 -15.77
C GLY A 75 5.87 10.91 -14.71
N SER A 76 5.52 10.85 -13.43
CA SER A 76 6.36 11.35 -12.32
C SER A 76 7.32 10.31 -11.74
N GLY A 77 7.29 9.09 -12.27
CA GLY A 77 8.20 8.00 -11.97
C GLY A 77 7.58 6.90 -11.11
N LEU A 78 8.16 5.70 -11.21
CA LEU A 78 7.77 4.52 -10.45
C LEU A 78 8.72 4.32 -9.27
N ALA A 79 8.16 4.32 -8.07
CA ALA A 79 8.89 4.02 -6.85
C ALA A 79 8.79 2.53 -6.49
N GLN A 80 9.93 1.94 -6.12
CA GLN A 80 10.03 0.74 -5.31
C GLN A 80 10.27 1.14 -3.86
N ILE A 81 9.49 0.60 -2.93
CA ILE A 81 9.50 0.97 -1.51
C ILE A 81 9.89 -0.25 -0.69
N ASP A 82 10.96 -0.15 0.09
CA ASP A 82 11.42 -1.19 1.01
C ASP A 82 10.52 -1.21 2.26
N LEU A 83 9.79 -2.31 2.48
CA LEU A 83 8.87 -2.41 3.62
C LEU A 83 9.59 -2.32 4.95
N LYS A 84 10.78 -2.91 5.08
CA LYS A 84 11.52 -2.95 6.36
C LYS A 84 11.95 -1.55 6.77
N LYS A 85 12.43 -0.75 5.82
CA LYS A 85 12.78 0.65 6.08
C LYS A 85 11.53 1.49 6.34
N ALA A 86 10.49 1.33 5.51
CA ALA A 86 9.27 2.10 5.62
C ALA A 86 8.57 1.93 6.98
N THR A 87 8.53 0.72 7.53
CA THR A 87 7.84 0.46 8.81
C THR A 87 8.72 0.67 10.04
N LYS A 88 9.98 1.09 9.88
CA LYS A 88 10.93 1.19 11.01
C LYS A 88 10.50 2.22 12.05
N ASN A 89 9.87 3.32 11.62
CA ASN A 89 9.55 4.48 12.47
C ASN A 89 8.04 4.63 12.75
N GLY A 90 7.30 3.52 12.82
CA GLY A 90 5.89 3.52 13.25
C GLY A 90 4.85 3.57 12.13
N THR A 91 5.26 3.78 10.87
CA THR A 91 4.35 3.59 9.72
C THR A 91 3.89 2.13 9.66
N THR A 92 2.58 1.92 9.54
CA THR A 92 2.00 0.57 9.49
C THR A 92 1.73 0.19 8.04
N TYR A 93 2.23 -0.96 7.62
CA TYR A 93 1.86 -1.55 6.33
C TYR A 93 0.64 -2.47 6.48
N ILE A 94 -0.35 -2.29 5.60
CA ILE A 94 -1.57 -3.07 5.51
C ILE A 94 -1.51 -3.85 4.19
N PRO A 95 -1.34 -5.18 4.24
CA PRO A 95 -1.18 -5.98 3.02
C PRO A 95 -2.48 -6.08 2.24
N HIS A 96 -2.37 -6.43 0.96
CA HIS A 96 -3.49 -6.55 0.03
C HIS A 96 -4.62 -7.44 0.55
N LYS A 97 -4.27 -8.57 1.18
CA LYS A 97 -5.26 -9.48 1.79
C LYS A 97 -6.16 -8.77 2.83
N ASN A 98 -5.61 -7.84 3.61
CA ASN A 98 -6.35 -7.11 4.64
C ASN A 98 -7.17 -5.96 4.01
N VAL A 99 -6.64 -5.32 2.95
CA VAL A 99 -7.42 -4.36 2.15
C VAL A 99 -8.64 -5.05 1.54
N MET A 100 -8.46 -6.21 0.92
CA MET A 100 -9.54 -7.02 0.35
C MET A 100 -10.57 -7.46 1.40
N GLN A 101 -10.13 -7.86 2.59
CA GLN A 101 -11.04 -8.20 3.68
C GLN A 101 -11.96 -7.01 4.05
N ALA A 102 -11.39 -5.80 4.15
CA ALA A 102 -12.15 -4.60 4.48
C ALA A 102 -13.16 -4.23 3.38
N VAL A 103 -12.76 -4.20 2.11
CA VAL A 103 -13.65 -3.84 0.99
C VAL A 103 -14.68 -4.93 0.67
N ASN A 104 -14.39 -6.21 0.95
CA ASN A 104 -15.36 -7.28 0.83
C ASN A 104 -16.47 -7.18 1.90
N SER A 105 -16.10 -6.74 3.11
CA SER A 105 -17.05 -6.60 4.22
C SER A 105 -17.91 -5.34 4.11
N LYS A 106 -17.32 -4.19 3.73
CA LYS A 106 -17.98 -2.87 3.84
C LYS A 106 -17.93 -2.02 2.56
N GLY A 107 -17.21 -2.45 1.54
CA GLY A 107 -17.04 -1.70 0.29
C GLY A 107 -18.06 -2.08 -0.79
N SER A 108 -18.19 -1.20 -1.77
CA SER A 108 -18.99 -1.41 -2.98
C SER A 108 -18.36 -2.46 -3.91
N LEU A 109 -19.13 -2.94 -4.90
CA LEU A 109 -18.60 -3.80 -5.96
C LEU A 109 -17.43 -3.14 -6.71
N GLN A 110 -17.49 -1.81 -6.89
CA GLN A 110 -16.45 -1.05 -7.56
C GLN A 110 -15.17 -1.02 -6.72
N ASN A 111 -15.25 -0.72 -5.41
CA ASN A 111 -14.09 -0.74 -4.52
C ASN A 111 -13.38 -2.11 -4.53
N ARG A 112 -14.15 -3.21 -4.54
CA ARG A 112 -13.59 -4.58 -4.62
C ARG A 112 -12.85 -4.82 -5.93
N LYS A 113 -13.41 -4.38 -7.06
CA LYS A 113 -12.80 -4.53 -8.38
C LYS A 113 -11.51 -3.72 -8.48
N ASP A 114 -11.51 -2.48 -7.99
CA ASP A 114 -10.38 -1.58 -8.10
C ASP A 114 -9.22 -2.02 -7.19
N ALA A 115 -9.48 -2.30 -5.91
CA ALA A 115 -8.48 -2.82 -4.98
C ALA A 115 -7.86 -4.14 -5.48
N LYS A 116 -8.68 -5.05 -6.03
CA LYS A 116 -8.21 -6.31 -6.62
C LYS A 116 -7.32 -6.09 -7.83
N ARG A 117 -7.72 -5.21 -8.75
CA ARG A 117 -6.95 -4.92 -9.97
C ARG A 117 -5.63 -4.21 -9.70
N ALA A 118 -5.57 -3.42 -8.64
CA ALA A 118 -4.37 -2.70 -8.21
C ALA A 118 -3.43 -3.57 -7.37
N VAL A 119 -3.87 -4.75 -6.92
CA VAL A 119 -3.19 -5.55 -5.87
C VAL A 119 -2.83 -4.63 -4.70
N GLU A 120 -3.82 -3.82 -4.29
CA GLU A 120 -3.61 -2.65 -3.45
C GLU A 120 -3.24 -3.05 -2.03
N GLY A 121 -2.08 -2.60 -1.57
CA GLY A 121 -1.69 -2.50 -0.17
C GLY A 121 -1.70 -1.03 0.27
N LEU A 122 -1.69 -0.78 1.58
CA LEU A 122 -1.72 0.58 2.12
C LEU A 122 -0.61 0.79 3.15
N PHE A 123 -0.01 1.96 3.16
CA PHE A 123 0.68 2.46 4.35
C PHE A 123 -0.25 3.37 5.14
N LYS A 124 -0.28 3.23 6.46
CA LYS A 124 -0.88 4.20 7.39
C LYS A 124 0.24 5.02 8.01
N GLY A 125 0.25 6.33 7.72
CA GLY A 125 1.37 7.22 8.00
C GLY A 125 2.25 7.48 6.78
N GLU A 126 3.35 8.21 6.99
CA GLU A 126 4.27 8.62 5.93
C GLU A 126 5.15 7.47 5.42
N ILE A 127 5.63 7.58 4.18
CA ILE A 127 6.67 6.68 3.65
C ILE A 127 7.99 7.47 3.69
N PRO A 128 8.97 7.03 4.51
CA PRO A 128 10.21 7.77 4.68
C PRO A 128 11.06 7.72 3.41
N HIS A 129 11.78 8.82 3.14
CA HIS A 129 12.58 8.98 1.92
C HIS A 129 13.61 7.86 1.72
N ASP A 130 14.28 7.41 2.78
CA ASP A 130 15.32 6.37 2.73
C ASP A 130 14.79 4.96 2.38
N ALA A 131 13.47 4.77 2.43
CA ALA A 131 12.78 3.56 1.99
C ALA A 131 12.45 3.56 0.49
N ILE A 132 12.55 4.70 -0.19
CA ILE A 132 12.10 4.88 -1.57
C ILE A 132 13.28 4.79 -2.54
N LYS A 133 13.09 4.05 -3.62
CA LYS A 133 13.99 4.02 -4.79
C LYS A 133 13.18 4.23 -6.05
N ILE A 134 13.50 5.27 -6.83
CA ILE A 134 12.92 5.45 -8.17
C ILE A 134 13.53 4.41 -9.12
N ILE A 135 12.69 3.66 -9.82
CA ILE A 135 13.08 2.57 -10.72
C ILE A 135 12.65 2.79 -12.17
N ARG A 136 11.88 3.85 -12.45
CA ARG A 136 11.51 4.31 -13.79
C ARG A 136 11.10 5.78 -13.74
#